data_AF-A0A369KQ09-F1
#
_entry.id   AF-A0A369KQ09-F1
#
_cell.length_a   1.000
_cell.length_b   1.000
_cell.length_c   1.000
_cell.angle_alpha   90.00
_cell.angle_beta   90.00
_cell.angle_gamma   90.00
#
_symmetry.space_group_name_H-M   'P 1'
#
loop_
_entity.id
_entity.type
_entity.pdbx_description
1 polymer ?
#
loop_
_entity_poly.entity_id
_entity_poly.type
_entity_poly.pdbx_seq_one_letter_code
_entity_poly.pdbx_strand_id
1 'polypeptide(L)'
;MKKIKKILILMLICFWISSFTIQSKETETVNIRLGKCKFIPIKKVLEIEIENSNILAIQRDNLNNKICLKAKNIGTSKVRMLLYNGVGTVNWKVMVFEKIPSSKQKRPSKLQKQDFYYRKSIL
;
A
#
# COMPACT_ATOMS: atom_id res chain seq x y z
N MET A 1 2.96 -51.13 22.25
CA MET A 1 3.77 -49.89 22.42
C MET A 1 4.10 -49.13 21.13
N LYS A 2 4.46 -49.79 20.01
CA LYS A 2 4.84 -49.10 18.75
C LYS A 2 3.72 -48.25 18.10
N LYS A 3 2.45 -48.67 18.20
CA LYS A 3 1.28 -47.92 17.68
C LYS A 3 1.06 -46.59 18.41
N ILE A 4 1.20 -46.57 19.73
CA ILE A 4 1.00 -45.36 20.57
C ILE A 4 2.10 -44.33 20.27
N LYS A 5 3.36 -44.75 20.11
CA LYS A 5 4.45 -43.84 19.71
C LYS A 5 4.22 -43.20 18.34
N LYS A 6 3.69 -43.93 17.35
CA LYS A 6 3.34 -43.38 16.03
C LYS A 6 2.19 -42.36 16.10
N ILE A 7 1.17 -42.64 16.91
CA ILE A 7 0.03 -41.72 17.13
C ILE A 7 0.50 -40.46 17.86
N LEU A 8 1.37 -40.60 18.88
CA LEU A 8 1.93 -39.46 19.60
C LEU A 8 2.80 -38.57 18.69
N ILE A 9 3.62 -39.18 17.81
CA ILE A 9 4.43 -38.45 16.82
C ILE A 9 3.53 -37.74 15.79
N LEU A 10 2.46 -38.38 15.31
CA LEU A 10 1.50 -37.76 14.40
C LEU A 10 0.78 -36.56 15.05
N MET A 11 0.40 -36.68 16.33
CA MET A 11 -0.20 -35.58 17.10
C MET A 11 0.78 -34.42 17.31
N LEU A 12 2.06 -34.69 17.56
CA LEU A 12 3.11 -33.67 17.69
C LEU A 12 3.41 -32.95 16.35
N ILE A 13 3.35 -33.66 15.22
CA ILE A 13 3.52 -33.08 13.88
C ILE A 13 2.32 -32.18 13.53
N CYS A 14 1.08 -32.61 13.81
CA CYS A 14 -0.11 -31.79 13.60
C CYS A 14 -0.15 -30.54 14.50
N PHE A 15 0.39 -30.62 15.71
CA PHE A 15 0.49 -29.49 16.64
C PHE A 15 1.51 -28.43 16.18
N TRP A 16 2.50 -28.81 15.38
CA TRP A 16 3.45 -27.88 14.77
C TRP A 16 2.92 -27.23 13.49
N ILE A 17 2.15 -27.96 12.68
CA ILE A 17 1.66 -27.45 11.39
C ILE A 17 0.58 -26.37 11.58
N SER A 18 -0.21 -26.42 12.66
CA SER A 18 -1.24 -25.42 12.96
C SER A 18 -0.71 -23.99 13.18
N SER A 19 0.60 -23.83 13.39
CA SER A 19 1.22 -22.52 13.62
C SER A 19 1.71 -21.84 12.34
N PHE A 20 1.69 -22.50 11.17
CA PHE A 20 2.05 -21.87 9.90
C PHE A 20 0.84 -21.09 9.35
N THR A 21 0.49 -20.02 10.05
CA THR A 21 -0.43 -19.02 9.52
C THR A 21 0.32 -18.18 8.49
N ILE A 22 -0.11 -18.24 7.23
CA ILE A 22 0.33 -17.29 6.20
C ILE A 22 -0.08 -15.91 6.70
N GLN A 23 0.89 -15.10 7.17
CA GLN A 23 0.61 -13.75 7.66
C GLN A 23 0.29 -12.84 6.47
N SER A 24 -0.99 -12.74 6.11
CA SER A 24 -1.47 -11.69 5.21
C SER A 24 -1.54 -10.37 5.99
N LYS A 25 -0.55 -9.50 5.81
CA LYS A 25 -0.60 -8.15 6.40
C LYS A 25 -1.44 -7.27 5.49
N GLU A 26 -2.66 -6.95 5.91
CA GLU A 26 -3.50 -5.97 5.23
C GLU A 26 -2.90 -4.57 5.44
N THR A 27 -2.69 -3.83 4.33
CA THR A 27 -2.01 -2.52 4.37
C THR A 27 -2.89 -1.38 3.89
N GLU A 28 -2.48 -0.19 4.30
CA GLU A 28 -3.08 1.13 4.10
C GLU A 28 -3.40 1.46 2.63
N THR A 29 -4.41 2.30 2.44
CA THR A 29 -4.81 2.78 1.11
C THR A 29 -3.75 3.70 0.49
N VAL A 30 -3.34 3.38 -0.75
CA VAL A 30 -2.35 4.14 -1.50
C VAL A 30 -3.04 5.09 -2.44
N ASN A 31 -3.00 6.37 -2.12
CA ASN A 31 -3.49 7.41 -3.01
C ASN A 31 -2.41 7.82 -4.02
N ILE A 32 -2.73 7.75 -5.32
CA ILE A 32 -1.86 8.16 -6.43
C ILE A 32 -2.61 9.15 -7.33
N ARG A 33 -1.94 10.21 -7.77
CA ARG A 33 -2.51 11.15 -8.74
C ARG A 33 -2.40 10.60 -10.15
N LEU A 34 -3.43 10.83 -10.97
CA LEU A 34 -3.42 10.47 -12.39
C LEU A 34 -2.16 10.98 -13.10
N GLY A 35 -1.52 10.11 -13.90
CA GLY A 35 -0.31 10.43 -14.65
C GLY A 35 0.97 10.57 -13.80
N LYS A 36 0.88 10.44 -12.47
CA LYS A 36 2.04 10.39 -11.57
C LYS A 36 2.39 8.96 -11.20
N CYS A 37 3.62 8.81 -10.74
CA CYS A 37 4.12 7.57 -10.17
C CYS A 37 4.31 7.69 -8.66
N LYS A 38 4.04 6.61 -7.94
CA LYS A 38 4.39 6.48 -6.53
C LYS A 38 5.39 5.34 -6.33
N PHE A 39 6.44 5.62 -5.57
CA PHE A 39 7.47 4.63 -5.27
C PHE A 39 7.07 3.83 -4.04
N ILE A 40 7.00 2.50 -4.19
CA ILE A 40 6.75 1.58 -3.08
C ILE A 40 8.04 0.78 -2.81
N PRO A 41 8.45 0.63 -1.54
CA PRO A 41 9.61 -0.18 -1.20
C PRO A 41 9.37 -1.67 -1.50
N ILE A 42 10.32 -2.28 -2.20
CA ILE A 42 10.41 -3.71 -2.50
C ILE A 42 11.43 -4.31 -1.53
N LYS A 43 11.00 -4.68 -0.32
CA LYS A 43 11.88 -5.46 0.57
C LYS A 43 11.48 -6.92 0.49
N LYS A 44 12.36 -7.76 -0.06
CA LYS A 44 12.16 -9.22 -0.16
C LYS A 44 10.86 -9.56 -0.89
N VAL A 45 10.66 -9.06 -2.12
CA VAL A 45 9.48 -9.42 -2.94
C VAL A 45 9.92 -10.42 -3.99
N LEU A 46 9.13 -11.48 -4.16
CA LEU A 46 9.28 -12.51 -5.17
C LEU A 46 8.47 -12.17 -6.43
N GLU A 47 7.22 -11.76 -6.24
CA GLU A 47 6.28 -11.51 -7.32
C GLU A 47 5.35 -10.34 -7.00
N ILE A 48 4.93 -9.61 -8.03
CA ILE A 48 3.98 -8.49 -7.94
C ILE A 48 2.86 -8.72 -8.94
N GLU A 49 1.63 -8.70 -8.47
CA GLU A 49 0.42 -8.84 -9.28
C GLU A 49 -0.42 -7.56 -9.16
N ILE A 50 -0.93 -7.07 -10.29
CA ILE A 50 -1.87 -5.95 -10.36
C ILE A 50 -3.22 -6.48 -10.81
N GLU A 51 -4.26 -6.29 -9.98
CA GLU A 51 -5.62 -6.77 -10.27
C GLU A 51 -6.22 -6.07 -11.50
N ASN A 52 -5.96 -4.78 -11.69
CA ASN A 52 -6.44 -4.03 -12.85
C ASN A 52 -5.32 -3.20 -13.51
N SER A 53 -4.83 -3.69 -14.65
CA SER A 53 -3.73 -3.13 -15.43
C SER A 53 -4.10 -1.91 -16.29
N ASN A 54 -5.40 -1.63 -16.44
CA ASN A 54 -5.92 -0.44 -17.12
C ASN A 54 -5.87 0.80 -16.22
N ILE A 55 -5.95 0.61 -14.90
CA ILE A 55 -5.89 1.68 -13.89
C ILE A 55 -4.44 1.94 -13.46
N LEU A 56 -3.66 0.87 -13.30
CA LEU A 56 -2.34 0.91 -12.72
C LEU A 56 -1.35 0.08 -13.54
N ALA A 57 -0.10 0.51 -13.62
CA ALA A 57 0.97 -0.31 -14.18
C ALA A 57 2.29 -0.10 -13.45
N ILE A 58 3.16 -1.09 -13.54
CA ILE A 58 4.54 -0.98 -13.09
C ILE A 58 5.35 -0.37 -14.23
N GLN A 59 5.97 0.79 -14.01
CA GLN A 59 6.71 1.50 -15.07
C GLN A 59 8.21 1.23 -15.03
N ARG A 60 8.76 1.00 -13.84
CA ARG A 60 10.19 0.68 -13.65
C ARG A 60 10.34 -0.20 -12.42
N ASP A 61 10.98 -1.34 -12.63
CA ASP A 61 11.40 -2.24 -11.58
C ASP A 61 12.78 -1.81 -11.06
N ASN A 62 12.91 -1.85 -9.74
CA ASN A 62 14.18 -1.85 -9.03
C ASN A 62 15.04 -0.57 -9.09
N LEU A 63 14.43 0.61 -8.96
CA LEU A 63 15.18 1.85 -8.73
C LEU A 63 15.46 1.97 -7.22
N ASN A 64 16.64 1.53 -6.77
CA ASN A 64 17.05 1.49 -5.36
C ASN A 64 16.08 0.69 -4.47
N ASN A 65 15.73 -0.55 -4.87
CA ASN A 65 14.79 -1.43 -4.15
C ASN A 65 13.37 -0.83 -4.01
N LYS A 66 12.92 -0.03 -5.00
CA LYS A 66 11.56 0.51 -5.06
C LYS A 66 10.94 0.24 -6.43
N ILE A 67 9.63 -0.04 -6.45
CA ILE A 67 8.83 -0.11 -7.68
C ILE A 67 8.17 1.24 -7.93
N CYS A 68 8.04 1.58 -9.20
CA CYS A 68 7.29 2.74 -9.67
C CYS A 68 5.88 2.32 -10.12
N LEU A 69 4.86 2.55 -9.29
CA LEU A 69 3.46 2.36 -9.66
C LEU A 69 2.93 3.59 -10.40
N LYS A 70 2.70 3.46 -11.70
CA LYS A 70 2.16 4.52 -12.57
C LYS A 70 0.64 4.43 -12.64
N ALA A 71 0.00 5.54 -12.31
CA ALA A 71 -1.44 5.72 -12.49
C ALA A 71 -1.78 6.03 -13.96
N LYS A 72 -2.54 5.13 -14.60
CA LYS A 72 -2.99 5.26 -15.99
C LYS A 72 -4.38 5.88 -16.09
N ASN A 73 -5.33 5.40 -15.28
CA ASN A 73 -6.72 5.85 -15.27
C ASN A 73 -7.21 6.06 -13.84
N ILE A 74 -8.25 6.88 -13.68
CA ILE A 74 -8.93 7.11 -12.40
C ILE A 74 -9.68 5.85 -11.99
N GLY A 75 -9.70 5.56 -10.69
CA GLY A 75 -10.41 4.40 -10.15
C GLY A 75 -9.59 3.68 -9.08
N THR A 76 -10.01 2.47 -8.74
CA THR A 76 -9.37 1.65 -7.70
C THR A 76 -8.78 0.38 -8.28
N SER A 77 -7.57 0.03 -7.84
CA SER A 77 -6.90 -1.24 -8.20
C SER A 77 -6.27 -1.85 -6.95
N LYS A 78 -5.94 -3.14 -6.99
CA LYS A 78 -5.16 -3.78 -5.92
C LYS A 78 -3.81 -4.23 -6.45
N VAL A 79 -2.82 -4.14 -5.59
CA VAL A 79 -1.48 -4.68 -5.81
C VAL A 79 -1.24 -5.75 -4.77
N ARG A 80 -0.96 -6.97 -5.23
CA ARG A 80 -0.54 -8.09 -4.38
C ARG A 80 0.95 -8.30 -4.55
N MET A 81 1.67 -8.43 -3.44
CA MET A 81 3.09 -8.72 -3.44
C MET A 81 3.35 -9.99 -2.66
N LEU A 82 3.97 -10.98 -3.30
CA LEU A 82 4.45 -12.18 -2.65
C LEU A 82 5.85 -11.91 -2.10
N LEU A 83 6.08 -12.16 -0.81
CA LEU A 83 7.40 -11.96 -0.20
C LEU A 83 8.30 -13.18 -0.45
N TYR A 84 9.61 -12.94 -0.66
CA TYR A 84 10.65 -13.95 -0.94
C TYR A 84 10.80 -15.00 0.16
N ASN A 85 10.37 -14.70 1.39
CA ASN A 85 10.32 -15.71 2.45
C ASN A 85 9.19 -16.73 2.25
N GLY A 86 8.34 -16.61 1.23
CA GLY A 86 7.28 -17.57 0.88
C GLY A 86 6.12 -17.64 1.88
N VAL A 87 6.19 -16.89 2.98
CA VAL A 87 5.26 -17.01 4.13
C VAL A 87 4.28 -15.83 4.22
N GLY A 88 4.47 -14.76 3.44
CA GLY A 88 3.66 -13.54 3.54
C GLY A 88 3.26 -12.95 2.19
N THR A 89 1.98 -12.58 2.08
CA THR A 89 1.45 -11.74 1.00
C THR A 89 1.11 -10.37 1.56
N VAL A 90 1.52 -9.31 0.86
CA VAL A 90 1.14 -7.94 1.19
C VAL A 90 0.17 -7.42 0.14
N ASN A 91 -1.02 -7.02 0.58
CA ASN A 91 -2.07 -6.50 -0.29
C ASN A 91 -2.25 -5.00 -0.06
N TRP A 92 -2.20 -4.24 -1.15
CA TRP A 92 -2.40 -2.79 -1.14
C TRP A 92 -3.63 -2.43 -1.95
N LYS A 93 -4.52 -1.62 -1.38
CA LYS A 93 -5.59 -0.96 -2.13
C LYS A 93 -5.07 0.36 -2.67
N VAL A 94 -5.04 0.50 -3.99
CA VAL A 94 -4.59 1.71 -4.68
C VAL A 94 -5.79 2.49 -5.19
N MET A 95 -5.85 3.78 -4.86
CA MET A 95 -6.87 4.71 -5.36
C MET A 95 -6.21 5.78 -6.21
N VAL A 96 -6.60 5.83 -7.48
CA VAL A 96 -6.16 6.85 -8.43
C VAL A 96 -7.21 7.94 -8.50
N PHE A 97 -6.78 9.17 -8.22
CA PHE A 97 -7.64 10.34 -8.26
C PHE A 97 -7.09 11.39 -9.23
N GLU A 98 -8.00 12.15 -9.82
CA GLU A 98 -7.66 13.34 -10.57
C GLU A 98 -7.08 14.42 -9.66
N LYS A 99 -6.31 15.35 -10.22
CA LYS A 99 -5.90 16.53 -9.47
C LYS A 99 -7.19 17.23 -9.02
N ILE A 100 -7.39 17.37 -7.70
CA ILE A 100 -8.45 18.23 -7.17
C ILE A 100 -8.27 19.58 -7.90
N PRO A 101 -9.27 20.08 -8.66
CA PRO A 101 -9.14 21.35 -9.32
C PRO A 101 -8.77 22.37 -8.25
N SER A 102 -7.76 23.18 -8.54
CA SER A 102 -7.19 24.19 -7.65
C SER A 102 -8.15 25.37 -7.42
N SER A 103 -9.42 25.10 -7.08
CA SER A 103 -10.45 26.11 -6.81
C SER A 103 -10.74 26.33 -5.32
N LYS A 104 -10.00 25.68 -4.40
CA LYS A 104 -10.11 25.92 -2.94
C LYS A 104 -8.78 26.15 -2.21
N GLN A 105 -7.77 26.66 -2.90
CA GLN A 105 -6.61 27.30 -2.26
C GLN A 105 -6.60 28.78 -2.64
N LYS A 106 -7.60 29.55 -2.16
CA LYS A 106 -7.39 31.00 -2.03
C LYS A 106 -6.31 31.19 -0.98
N ARG A 107 -5.07 31.48 -1.40
CA ARG A 107 -4.16 32.26 -0.55
C ARG A 107 -4.95 33.50 -0.13
N PRO A 108 -5.14 33.79 1.17
CA PRO A 108 -5.77 35.03 1.56
C PRO A 108 -4.99 36.17 0.92
N SER A 109 -5.71 37.08 0.27
CA SER A 109 -5.11 38.27 -0.32
C SER A 109 -4.40 39.06 0.78
N LYS A 110 -3.38 39.84 0.43
CA LYS A 110 -2.63 40.68 1.40
C LYS A 110 -3.57 41.51 2.29
N LEU A 111 -4.69 41.98 1.73
CA LEU A 111 -5.73 42.73 2.43
C LEU A 111 -6.40 41.93 3.56
N GLN A 112 -6.75 40.66 3.33
CA GLN A 112 -7.34 39.78 4.35
C GLN A 112 -6.39 39.45 5.50
N LYS A 113 -5.08 39.39 5.24
CA LYS A 113 -4.09 39.25 6.32
C LYS A 113 -4.02 40.52 7.17
N GLN A 114 -4.07 41.69 6.54
CA GLN A 114 -3.98 42.98 7.22
C GLN A 114 -5.20 43.21 8.13
N ASP A 115 -6.40 42.85 7.69
CA ASP A 115 -7.62 42.89 8.51
C ASP A 115 -7.58 41.92 9.70
N PHE A 116 -6.94 40.76 9.54
CA PHE A 116 -6.76 39.79 10.63
C PHE A 116 -5.80 40.31 11.71
N TYR A 117 -4.71 40.98 11.31
CA TYR A 117 -3.77 41.59 12.25
C TYR A 117 -4.40 42.77 13.00
N TYR A 118 -5.16 43.62 12.31
CA TYR A 118 -5.84 44.76 12.94
C TYR A 118 -6.92 44.35 13.95
N ARG A 119 -7.70 43.30 13.67
CA ARG A 119 -8.68 42.79 14.65
C ARG A 119 -8.04 42.19 15.90
N LYS A 120 -6.83 41.66 15.78
CA LYS A 120 -6.12 41.03 16.91
C LYS A 120 -5.44 42.05 17.83
N SER A 121 -5.22 43.28 17.38
CA SER A 121 -4.62 44.35 18.18
C SER A 121 -5.63 45.23 18.94
N ILE A 122 -6.94 44.98 18.79
CA ILE A 122 -8.03 45.75 19.41
C ILE A 122 -8.76 44.92 20.50
N LEU A 123 -8.28 43.69 20.78
CA LEU A 123 -8.68 42.83 21.90
C LEU A 123 -7.50 42.67 22.85
#